data_AF-A0A5J4NYT4-F1
#
_entry.id   AF-A0A5J4NYT4-F1
#
_cell.length_a   1.000
_cell.length_b   1.000
_cell.length_c   1.000
_cell.angle_alpha   90.00
_cell.angle_beta   90.00
_cell.angle_gamma   90.00
#
_symmetry.space_group_name_H-M   'P 1'
#
loop_
_entity.id
_entity.type
_entity.pdbx_description
1 polymer ?
#
loop_
_entity_poly.entity_id
_entity_poly.type
_entity_poly.pdbx_seq_one_letter_code
_entity_poly.pdbx_strand_id
1 'polypeptide(L)'
;MIKSLGEIEYEQYGQEQWYKYHGYLTKINMQIPSESNLEDLERQNRIIAFDKGMKAVSLVRHLIDHSLSKNNVLPLGVARRLLQSNDVVLVLCQLIEQAPWLVETTDQECGELRRFVWQESGEWLLQEKLKSPVGKTEGQIWICLYQVLLANHSNLHYDYSLGYRRATLLRLRCHLNESKLDILPVLVDLRRFLEQLSLGDSMVGAGNSSGKVDLCLVELVPEIHESVCKKYARKWKQLCSNFREFIETERGRKAAQRAATQWSEMFSEEHLEKLFSKIEDSSPVSSGNLYEEAPRCVFCGEPAMKRCSRCRQEWYCRRECQVKHWPKHKNACDLLANASVDEMR
;
A
#
# COMPACT_ATOMS: atom_id res chain seq x y z
N MET A 1 8.66 21.30 1.06
CA MET A 1 7.89 22.58 1.06
C MET A 1 8.04 23.25 -0.31
N ILE A 2 7.05 23.09 -1.20
CA ILE A 2 7.04 23.77 -2.52
C ILE A 2 6.71 25.24 -2.24
N LYS A 3 7.47 26.22 -2.75
CA LYS A 3 7.29 27.65 -2.45
C LYS A 3 6.44 28.39 -3.50
N SER A 4 6.42 27.94 -4.74
CA SER A 4 5.61 28.49 -5.84
C SER A 4 5.52 27.50 -6.99
N LEU A 5 4.53 27.68 -7.88
CA LEU A 5 4.40 27.01 -9.18
C LEU A 5 4.51 28.08 -10.26
N GLY A 6 5.34 27.84 -11.28
CA GLY A 6 5.54 28.73 -12.43
C GLY A 6 5.78 27.92 -13.69
N GLU A 7 5.49 28.51 -14.85
CA GLU A 7 5.88 27.93 -16.13
C GLU A 7 7.39 28.05 -16.29
N ILE A 8 8.02 26.94 -16.68
CA ILE A 8 9.44 26.89 -17.03
C ILE A 8 9.48 26.81 -18.56
N GLU A 9 10.21 27.73 -19.19
CA GLU A 9 10.44 27.69 -20.63
C GLU A 9 11.08 26.37 -21.03
N TYR A 10 10.73 25.85 -22.20
CA TYR A 10 11.23 24.54 -22.65
C TYR A 10 12.77 24.50 -22.69
N GLU A 11 13.43 25.62 -23.04
CA GLU A 11 14.89 25.71 -23.08
C GLU A 11 15.55 25.71 -21.69
N GLN A 12 14.79 25.89 -20.62
CA GLN A 12 15.29 25.87 -19.24
C GLN A 12 15.26 24.48 -18.61
N TYR A 13 14.61 23.49 -19.24
CA TYR A 13 14.69 22.09 -18.83
C TYR A 13 16.10 21.55 -19.07
N GLY A 14 16.68 20.93 -18.04
CA GLY A 14 18.07 20.43 -18.10
C GLY A 14 19.14 21.48 -17.76
N GLN A 15 18.76 22.69 -17.32
CA GLN A 15 19.72 23.66 -16.75
C GLN A 15 19.96 23.41 -15.26
N GLU A 16 21.08 23.89 -14.72
CA GLU A 16 21.46 23.72 -13.29
C GLU A 16 20.35 24.18 -12.31
N GLN A 17 19.61 25.23 -12.66
CA GLN A 17 18.48 25.72 -11.87
C GLN A 17 17.33 24.70 -11.81
N TRP A 18 16.97 24.08 -12.94
CA TRP A 18 15.98 23.01 -13.01
C TRP A 18 16.40 21.81 -12.14
N TYR A 19 17.69 21.44 -12.19
CA TYR A 19 18.23 20.37 -11.35
C TYR A 19 18.17 20.70 -9.85
N LYS A 20 18.42 21.95 -9.46
CA LYS A 20 18.34 22.40 -8.05
C LYS A 20 16.92 22.28 -7.46
N TYR A 21 15.86 22.34 -8.29
CA TYR A 21 14.48 22.11 -7.83
C TYR A 21 14.21 20.65 -7.46
N HIS A 22 14.94 19.71 -8.06
CA HIS A 22 14.81 18.28 -7.81
C HIS A 22 16.09 17.74 -7.19
N GLY A 23 16.40 18.16 -5.95
CA GLY A 23 17.64 17.81 -5.24
C GLY A 23 17.97 16.31 -5.17
N TYR A 24 16.97 15.42 -5.27
CA TYR A 24 17.19 13.98 -5.39
C TYR A 24 17.60 13.55 -6.81
N LEU A 25 17.02 14.15 -7.86
CA LEU A 25 17.45 13.93 -9.25
C LEU A 25 18.86 14.47 -9.46
N THR A 26 19.25 15.56 -8.81
CA THR A 26 20.64 16.06 -8.87
C THR A 26 21.63 15.03 -8.32
N LYS A 27 21.30 14.39 -7.19
CA LYS A 27 22.14 13.34 -6.57
C LYS A 27 22.29 12.12 -7.48
N ILE A 28 21.22 11.73 -8.18
CA ILE A 28 21.24 10.59 -9.11
C ILE A 28 21.92 10.97 -10.44
N ASN A 29 21.70 12.18 -10.96
CA ASN A 29 22.31 12.67 -12.20
C ASN A 29 23.82 12.93 -12.08
N MET A 30 24.31 13.32 -10.90
CA MET A 30 25.74 13.52 -10.66
C MET A 30 26.57 12.23 -10.70
N GLN A 31 25.95 11.05 -10.79
CA GLN A 31 26.66 9.77 -10.78
C GLN A 31 27.11 9.29 -12.17
N ILE A 32 26.60 9.87 -13.28
CA ILE A 32 27.02 9.49 -14.65
C ILE A 32 26.89 10.71 -15.58
N PRO A 33 27.93 11.11 -16.34
CA PRO A 33 27.80 12.13 -17.38
C PRO A 33 26.92 11.64 -18.53
N SER A 34 25.95 12.43 -18.95
CA SER A 34 25.14 12.23 -20.17
C SER A 34 25.76 13.00 -21.33
N GLU A 35 25.75 12.41 -22.52
CA GLU A 35 26.34 13.02 -23.72
C GLU A 35 25.36 13.97 -24.44
N SER A 36 24.04 13.84 -24.20
CA SER A 36 23.00 14.72 -24.78
C SER A 36 21.77 15.00 -23.88
N ASN A 37 21.08 16.13 -24.14
CA ASN A 37 19.85 16.53 -23.43
C ASN A 37 18.70 15.51 -23.56
N LEU A 38 18.61 14.78 -24.68
CA LEU A 38 17.56 13.79 -24.89
C LEU A 38 17.79 12.54 -24.03
N GLU A 39 19.02 12.03 -24.02
CA GLU A 39 19.41 10.89 -23.18
C GLU A 39 19.23 11.21 -21.69
N ASP A 40 19.43 12.47 -21.32
CA ASP A 40 19.15 12.98 -19.99
C ASP A 40 17.69 12.90 -19.59
N LEU A 41 16.79 13.36 -20.48
CA LEU A 41 15.35 13.29 -20.24
C LEU A 41 14.88 11.84 -20.14
N GLU A 42 15.38 10.97 -21.02
CA GLU A 42 15.07 9.54 -20.95
C GLU A 42 15.57 8.91 -19.65
N ARG A 43 16.78 9.27 -19.20
CA ARG A 43 17.33 8.82 -17.91
C ARG A 43 16.46 9.26 -16.74
N GLN A 44 16.06 10.53 -16.70
CA GLN A 44 15.16 11.04 -15.66
C GLN A 44 13.82 10.30 -15.67
N ASN A 45 13.26 10.06 -16.86
CA ASN A 45 12.01 9.33 -16.98
C ASN A 45 12.15 7.90 -16.43
N ARG A 46 13.27 7.22 -16.69
CA ARG A 46 13.56 5.89 -16.11
C ARG A 46 13.66 5.94 -14.57
N ILE A 47 14.35 6.94 -14.01
CA ILE A 47 14.48 7.12 -12.56
C ILE A 47 13.10 7.35 -11.92
N ILE A 48 12.29 8.24 -12.51
CA ILE A 48 10.95 8.55 -12.02
C ILE A 48 10.03 7.32 -12.13
N ALA A 49 10.11 6.58 -13.24
CA ALA A 49 9.33 5.36 -13.43
C ALA A 49 9.69 4.30 -12.39
N PHE A 50 10.99 4.15 -12.08
CA PHE A 50 11.47 3.27 -11.04
C PHE A 50 10.95 3.69 -9.64
N ASP A 51 11.10 4.96 -9.27
CA ASP A 51 10.59 5.49 -7.99
C ASP A 51 9.08 5.29 -7.83
N LYS A 52 8.31 5.53 -8.90
CA LYS A 52 6.86 5.23 -8.93
C LYS A 52 6.59 3.75 -8.69
N GLY A 53 7.33 2.86 -9.34
CA GLY A 53 7.20 1.40 -9.16
C GLY A 53 7.48 0.97 -7.73
N MET A 54 8.57 1.49 -7.13
CA MET A 54 8.94 1.22 -5.75
C MET A 54 7.88 1.67 -4.74
N LYS A 55 7.33 2.88 -4.93
CA LYS A 55 6.23 3.41 -4.09
C LYS A 55 4.90 2.69 -4.30
N ALA A 56 4.68 2.12 -5.48
CA ALA A 56 3.49 1.32 -5.76
C ALA A 56 3.41 0.06 -4.88
N VAL A 57 4.56 -0.49 -4.44
CA VAL A 57 4.58 -1.62 -3.49
C VAL A 57 3.91 -1.25 -2.17
N SER A 58 4.21 -0.07 -1.64
CA SER A 58 3.55 0.44 -0.43
C SER A 58 2.05 0.58 -0.63
N LEU A 59 1.61 1.09 -1.78
CA LEU A 59 0.18 1.21 -2.10
C LEU A 59 -0.51 -0.16 -2.16
N VAL A 60 0.12 -1.15 -2.80
CA VAL A 60 -0.39 -2.53 -2.86
C VAL A 60 -0.54 -3.11 -1.46
N ARG A 61 0.43 -2.88 -0.56
CA ARG A 61 0.33 -3.30 0.84
C ARG A 61 -0.89 -2.71 1.53
N HIS A 62 -1.11 -1.41 1.42
CA HIS A 62 -2.26 -0.76 2.05
C HIS A 62 -3.58 -1.24 1.43
N LEU A 63 -3.63 -1.48 0.13
CA LEU A 63 -4.80 -2.07 -0.53
C LEU A 63 -5.08 -3.48 0.01
N ILE A 64 -4.07 -4.33 0.17
CA ILE A 64 -4.20 -5.67 0.75
C ILE A 64 -4.69 -5.58 2.20
N ASP A 65 -4.06 -4.75 3.02
CA ASP A 65 -4.41 -4.57 4.43
C ASP A 65 -5.87 -4.11 4.59
N HIS A 66 -6.27 -3.08 3.85
CA HIS A 66 -7.63 -2.55 3.94
C HIS A 66 -8.69 -3.39 3.23
N SER A 67 -8.32 -4.30 2.31
CA SER A 67 -9.28 -5.15 1.58
C SER A 67 -9.44 -6.55 2.19
N LEU A 68 -8.43 -7.06 2.89
CA LEU A 68 -8.41 -8.44 3.42
C LEU A 68 -8.41 -8.52 4.96
N SER A 69 -8.27 -7.39 5.65
CA SER A 69 -8.39 -7.30 7.11
C SER A 69 -9.85 -7.41 7.58
N LYS A 70 -10.04 -7.72 8.88
CA LYS A 70 -11.35 -7.85 9.54
C LYS A 70 -12.19 -6.58 9.43
N ASN A 71 -11.54 -5.42 9.46
CA ASN A 71 -12.17 -4.11 9.30
C ASN A 71 -12.11 -3.65 7.84
N ASN A 72 -12.50 -4.52 6.90
CA ASN A 72 -12.46 -4.19 5.48
C ASN A 72 -13.32 -2.94 5.20
N VAL A 73 -12.64 -1.83 4.90
CA VAL A 73 -13.28 -0.54 4.56
C VAL A 73 -13.49 -0.44 3.05
N LEU A 74 -12.79 -1.27 2.27
CA LEU A 74 -12.82 -1.23 0.82
C LEU A 74 -13.88 -2.18 0.24
N PRO A 75 -14.47 -1.84 -0.91
CA PRO A 75 -15.41 -2.74 -1.58
C PRO A 75 -14.77 -4.10 -1.89
N LEU A 76 -15.54 -5.18 -1.77
CA LEU A 76 -15.09 -6.56 -2.03
C LEU A 76 -14.49 -6.72 -3.45
N GLY A 77 -14.94 -5.91 -4.41
CA GLY A 77 -14.39 -5.87 -5.77
C GLY A 77 -12.90 -5.54 -5.82
N VAL A 78 -12.37 -4.76 -4.86
CA VAL A 78 -10.94 -4.43 -4.78
C VAL A 78 -10.13 -5.70 -4.48
N ALA A 79 -10.48 -6.43 -3.43
CA ALA A 79 -9.84 -7.71 -3.08
C ALA A 79 -9.95 -8.73 -4.22
N ARG A 80 -11.12 -8.85 -4.87
CA ARG A 80 -11.31 -9.75 -6.01
C ARG A 80 -10.37 -9.40 -7.16
N ARG A 81 -10.28 -8.12 -7.53
CA ARG A 81 -9.39 -7.67 -8.62
C ARG A 81 -7.91 -7.85 -8.26
N LEU A 82 -7.53 -7.66 -7.00
CA LEU A 82 -6.16 -7.92 -6.53
C LEU A 82 -5.78 -9.38 -6.72
N LEU A 83 -6.63 -10.32 -6.29
CA LEU A 83 -6.30 -11.74 -6.24
C LEU A 83 -6.59 -12.50 -7.54
N GLN A 84 -7.72 -12.19 -8.20
CA GLN A 84 -8.21 -12.97 -9.34
C GLN A 84 -7.88 -12.33 -10.69
N SER A 85 -8.06 -11.01 -10.83
CA SER A 85 -7.83 -10.33 -12.12
C SER A 85 -6.36 -9.98 -12.37
N ASN A 86 -5.67 -9.45 -11.35
CA ASN A 86 -4.29 -8.98 -11.48
C ASN A 86 -3.25 -9.93 -10.89
N ASP A 87 -3.69 -10.99 -10.21
CA ASP A 87 -2.83 -12.01 -9.57
C ASP A 87 -1.64 -11.39 -8.80
N VAL A 88 -1.97 -10.47 -7.88
CA VAL A 88 -0.95 -9.67 -7.19
C VAL A 88 0.07 -10.53 -6.44
N VAL A 89 -0.31 -11.73 -6.01
CA VAL A 89 0.60 -12.68 -5.34
C VAL A 89 1.74 -13.09 -6.26
N LEU A 90 1.49 -13.39 -7.53
CA LEU A 90 2.56 -13.72 -8.48
C LEU A 90 3.47 -12.54 -8.75
N VAL A 91 2.91 -11.34 -8.86
CA VAL A 91 3.70 -10.11 -9.03
C VAL A 91 4.62 -9.91 -7.83
N LEU A 92 4.11 -10.09 -6.61
CA LEU A 92 4.90 -10.01 -5.38
C LEU A 92 6.00 -11.07 -5.33
N CYS A 93 5.72 -12.31 -5.77
CA CYS A 93 6.74 -13.35 -5.87
C CYS A 93 7.86 -12.96 -6.85
N GLN A 94 7.48 -12.47 -8.03
CA GLN A 94 8.44 -12.03 -9.03
C GLN A 94 9.31 -10.87 -8.53
N LEU A 95 8.73 -9.96 -7.75
CA LEU A 95 9.49 -8.86 -7.14
C LEU A 95 10.53 -9.38 -6.13
N ILE A 96 10.22 -10.41 -5.34
CA ILE A 96 11.22 -11.05 -4.45
C ILE A 96 12.34 -11.71 -5.26
N GLU A 97 12.01 -12.40 -6.35
CA GLU A 97 13.00 -13.09 -7.19
C GLU A 97 13.93 -12.09 -7.90
N GLN A 98 13.39 -11.00 -8.44
CA GLN A 98 14.17 -10.00 -9.17
C GLN A 98 14.86 -8.98 -8.25
N ALA A 99 14.31 -8.76 -7.05
CA ALA A 99 14.77 -7.81 -6.05
C ALA A 99 15.24 -6.46 -6.65
N PRO A 100 14.38 -5.71 -7.38
CA PRO A 100 14.77 -4.49 -8.10
C PRO A 100 15.28 -3.36 -7.18
N TRP A 101 15.07 -3.45 -5.88
CA TRP A 101 15.65 -2.56 -4.86
C TRP A 101 17.10 -2.89 -4.50
N LEU A 102 17.70 -3.92 -5.08
CA LEU A 102 19.09 -4.30 -4.89
C LEU A 102 19.87 -4.07 -6.19
N VAL A 103 21.01 -3.41 -6.08
CA VAL A 103 21.97 -3.27 -7.17
C VAL A 103 23.33 -3.71 -6.68
N GLU A 104 23.95 -4.63 -7.41
CA GLU A 104 25.33 -5.03 -7.19
C GLU A 104 26.21 -4.34 -8.23
N THR A 105 27.25 -3.66 -7.78
CA THR A 105 28.24 -3.03 -8.66
C THR A 105 29.64 -3.35 -8.15
N THR A 106 30.59 -3.49 -9.09
CA THR A 106 32.00 -3.68 -8.73
C THR A 106 32.66 -2.31 -8.75
N ASP A 107 33.31 -1.95 -7.64
CA ASP A 107 34.09 -0.72 -7.60
C ASP A 107 35.24 -0.82 -8.63
N GLN A 108 35.33 0.17 -9.52
CA GLN A 108 36.33 0.20 -10.58
C GLN A 108 37.75 0.37 -10.04
N GLU A 109 37.91 0.92 -8.83
CA GLU A 109 39.23 1.19 -8.24
C GLU A 109 39.76 0.02 -7.40
N CYS A 110 38.92 -0.63 -6.59
CA CYS A 110 39.35 -1.73 -5.71
C CYS A 110 38.93 -3.13 -6.20
N GLY A 111 38.05 -3.24 -7.20
CA GLY A 111 37.53 -4.52 -7.68
C GLY A 111 36.60 -5.24 -6.70
N GLU A 112 36.21 -4.58 -5.60
CA GLU A 112 35.33 -5.17 -4.60
C GLU A 112 33.86 -5.08 -5.02
N LEU A 113 33.11 -6.15 -4.78
CA LEU A 113 31.67 -6.18 -5.00
C LEU A 113 30.96 -5.37 -3.91
N ARG A 114 30.26 -4.31 -4.31
CA ARG A 114 29.43 -3.48 -3.42
C ARG A 114 27.95 -3.65 -3.75
N ARG A 115 27.16 -3.84 -2.69
CA ARG A 115 25.70 -3.96 -2.77
C ARG A 115 25.03 -2.69 -2.29
N PHE A 116 24.13 -2.15 -3.09
CA PHE A 116 23.32 -0.99 -2.79
C PHE A 116 21.86 -1.38 -2.65
N VAL A 117 21.18 -0.79 -1.67
CA VAL A 117 19.78 -1.00 -1.37
C VAL A 117 19.04 0.31 -1.50
N TRP A 118 17.95 0.31 -2.26
CA TRP A 118 17.08 1.46 -2.42
C TRP A 118 16.34 1.81 -1.12
N GLN A 119 16.26 3.10 -0.81
CA GLN A 119 15.49 3.65 0.31
C GLN A 119 14.25 4.41 -0.17
N GLU A 120 13.21 4.44 0.65
CA GLU A 120 11.98 5.19 0.38
C GLU A 120 12.20 6.71 0.24
N SER A 121 13.32 7.22 0.76
CA SER A 121 13.80 8.59 0.56
C SER A 121 14.22 8.89 -0.89
N GLY A 122 14.31 7.87 -1.76
CA GLY A 122 14.77 7.99 -3.14
C GLY A 122 16.28 7.88 -3.31
N GLU A 123 16.99 7.41 -2.29
CA GLU A 123 18.45 7.27 -2.29
C GLU A 123 18.91 5.81 -2.27
N TRP A 124 20.03 5.52 -2.92
CA TRP A 124 20.70 4.23 -2.86
C TRP A 124 21.75 4.25 -1.75
N LEU A 125 21.63 3.33 -0.78
CA LEU A 125 22.59 3.21 0.32
C LEU A 125 23.36 1.90 0.23
N LEU A 126 24.63 1.94 0.61
CA LEU A 126 25.45 0.73 0.73
C LEU A 126 24.86 -0.19 1.80
N GLN A 127 24.74 -1.49 1.49
CA GLN A 127 24.11 -2.47 2.36
C GLN A 127 24.75 -2.52 3.76
N GLU A 128 26.07 -2.34 3.85
CA GLU A 128 26.82 -2.33 5.10
C GLU A 128 26.45 -1.17 6.04
N LYS A 129 25.88 -0.08 5.50
CA LYS A 129 25.41 1.06 6.28
C LYS A 129 24.02 0.85 6.86
N LEU A 130 23.32 -0.22 6.47
CA LEU A 130 21.99 -0.53 6.96
C LEU A 130 22.05 -1.24 8.31
N LYS A 131 21.17 -0.81 9.22
CA LYS A 131 20.99 -1.45 10.53
C LYS A 131 20.22 -2.76 10.45
N SER A 132 19.44 -2.96 9.39
CA SER A 132 18.60 -4.14 9.17
C SER A 132 19.04 -4.89 7.92
N PRO A 133 19.11 -6.24 7.95
CA PRO A 133 19.40 -7.05 6.76
C PRO A 133 18.25 -7.06 5.74
N VAL A 134 17.04 -6.67 6.15
CA VAL A 134 15.85 -6.57 5.28
C VAL A 134 15.49 -5.10 5.07
N GLY A 135 15.39 -4.70 3.81
CA GLY A 135 14.95 -3.35 3.43
C GLY A 135 13.44 -3.16 3.62
N LYS A 136 13.00 -1.91 3.80
CA LYS A 136 11.57 -1.57 4.01
C LYS A 136 10.67 -2.14 2.90
N THR A 137 11.05 -2.00 1.63
CA THR A 137 10.26 -2.52 0.49
C THR A 137 10.17 -4.04 0.49
N GLU A 138 11.28 -4.73 0.73
CA GLU A 138 11.27 -6.20 0.81
C GLU A 138 10.35 -6.67 1.95
N GLY A 139 10.46 -6.04 3.12
CA GLY A 139 9.58 -6.33 4.26
C GLY A 139 8.10 -6.11 3.93
N GLN A 140 7.76 -5.05 3.21
CA GLN A 140 6.39 -4.80 2.74
C GLN A 140 5.86 -5.95 1.87
N ILE A 141 6.66 -6.45 0.93
CA ILE A 141 6.27 -7.55 0.04
C ILE A 141 6.05 -8.85 0.82
N TRP A 142 6.97 -9.16 1.74
CA TRP A 142 6.85 -10.32 2.61
C TRP A 142 5.59 -10.28 3.49
N ILE A 143 5.28 -9.11 4.07
CA ILE A 143 4.06 -8.89 4.85
C ILE A 143 2.82 -9.08 3.96
N CYS A 144 2.81 -8.52 2.75
CA CYS A 144 1.70 -8.74 1.80
C CYS A 144 1.46 -10.22 1.51
N LEU A 145 2.52 -10.98 1.24
CA LEU A 145 2.44 -12.42 0.99
C LEU A 145 1.87 -13.16 2.19
N TYR A 146 2.37 -12.88 3.40
CA TYR A 146 1.82 -13.44 4.63
C TYR A 146 0.33 -13.08 4.83
N GLN A 147 -0.04 -11.81 4.62
CA GLN A 147 -1.41 -11.34 4.79
C GLN A 147 -2.39 -12.04 3.84
N VAL A 148 -2.02 -12.17 2.55
CA VAL A 148 -2.89 -12.81 1.55
C VAL A 148 -3.01 -14.31 1.78
N LEU A 149 -1.91 -14.99 2.13
CA LEU A 149 -1.85 -16.45 2.19
C LEU A 149 -2.30 -17.02 3.55
N LEU A 150 -2.02 -16.32 4.65
CA LEU A 150 -2.17 -16.87 6.00
C LEU A 150 -3.04 -16.02 6.93
N ALA A 151 -2.98 -14.69 6.85
CA ALA A 151 -3.72 -13.81 7.75
C ALA A 151 -4.99 -13.19 7.14
N ASN A 152 -5.47 -13.75 6.02
CA ASN A 152 -6.63 -13.24 5.31
C ASN A 152 -7.92 -13.60 6.05
N HIS A 153 -8.66 -12.58 6.47
CA HIS A 153 -9.94 -12.75 7.18
C HIS A 153 -11.16 -12.60 6.27
N SER A 154 -10.95 -12.26 4.99
CA SER A 154 -12.01 -12.24 4.00
C SER A 154 -12.34 -13.67 3.53
N ASN A 155 -13.55 -13.85 2.98
CA ASN A 155 -13.92 -15.10 2.31
C ASN A 155 -13.21 -15.30 0.95
N LEU A 156 -12.34 -14.37 0.54
CA LEU A 156 -11.62 -14.42 -0.72
C LEU A 156 -10.27 -15.07 -0.52
N HIS A 157 -10.16 -16.36 -0.83
CA HIS A 157 -8.90 -17.08 -0.75
C HIS A 157 -8.12 -17.02 -2.06
N TYR A 158 -6.80 -16.88 -1.94
CA TYR A 158 -5.91 -17.04 -3.09
C TYR A 158 -5.86 -18.50 -3.49
N ASP A 159 -6.26 -18.82 -4.72
CA ASP A 159 -6.24 -20.19 -5.22
C ASP A 159 -4.83 -20.58 -5.68
N TYR A 160 -4.12 -21.31 -4.82
CA TYR A 160 -2.82 -21.91 -5.08
C TYR A 160 -2.90 -23.38 -5.53
N SER A 161 -4.09 -23.90 -5.86
CA SER A 161 -4.24 -25.25 -6.42
C SER A 161 -3.68 -25.35 -7.84
N LEU A 162 -3.65 -24.24 -8.57
CA LEU A 162 -3.07 -24.14 -9.90
C LEU A 162 -1.56 -24.36 -9.86
N GLY A 163 -1.07 -25.32 -10.65
CA GLY A 163 0.34 -25.77 -10.63
C GLY A 163 1.36 -24.64 -10.82
N TYR A 164 1.10 -23.66 -11.69
CA TYR A 164 2.02 -22.54 -11.91
C TYR A 164 2.10 -21.56 -10.72
N ARG A 165 0.98 -21.35 -10.01
CA ARG A 165 0.94 -20.55 -8.78
C ARG A 165 1.67 -21.24 -7.65
N ARG A 166 1.37 -22.53 -7.45
CA ARG A 166 2.05 -23.40 -6.49
C ARG A 166 3.56 -23.41 -6.74
N ALA A 167 4.00 -23.67 -7.97
CA ALA A 167 5.42 -23.70 -8.32
C ALA A 167 6.11 -22.36 -8.03
N THR A 168 5.44 -21.24 -8.32
CA THR A 168 5.98 -19.90 -8.03
C THR A 168 6.11 -19.61 -6.54
N LEU A 169 5.09 -19.95 -5.75
CA LEU A 169 5.16 -19.83 -4.29
C LEU A 169 6.30 -20.68 -3.70
N LEU A 170 6.52 -21.88 -4.22
CA LEU A 170 7.60 -22.75 -3.73
C LEU A 170 9.00 -22.22 -4.01
N ARG A 171 9.19 -21.39 -5.05
CA ARG A 171 10.48 -20.73 -5.31
C ARG A 171 10.86 -19.74 -4.21
N LEU A 172 9.89 -19.16 -3.49
CA LEU A 172 10.16 -18.24 -2.38
C LEU A 172 10.95 -18.87 -1.23
N ARG A 173 10.95 -20.21 -1.10
CA ARG A 173 11.63 -20.92 -0.02
C ARG A 173 13.12 -20.58 0.06
N CYS A 174 13.80 -20.42 -1.07
CA CYS A 174 15.23 -20.09 -1.08
C CYS A 174 15.52 -18.64 -0.69
N HIS A 175 14.50 -17.78 -0.61
CA HIS A 175 14.65 -16.38 -0.21
C HIS A 175 14.37 -16.15 1.28
N LEU A 176 13.90 -17.18 2.01
CA LEU A 176 13.58 -17.14 3.44
C LEU A 176 14.76 -17.65 4.28
N ASN A 177 15.70 -16.76 4.58
CA ASN A 177 16.90 -17.06 5.37
C ASN A 177 16.68 -16.73 6.86
N GLU A 178 17.42 -17.39 7.76
CA GLU A 178 17.30 -17.19 9.22
C GLU A 178 17.42 -15.70 9.61
N SER A 179 18.32 -14.94 8.98
CA SER A 179 18.45 -13.49 9.22
C SER A 179 17.20 -12.67 8.91
N LYS A 180 16.36 -13.12 7.97
CA LYS A 180 15.07 -12.49 7.66
C LYS A 180 13.99 -12.95 8.63
N LEU A 181 14.03 -14.21 9.05
CA LEU A 181 13.09 -14.78 10.03
C LEU A 181 13.25 -14.12 11.41
N ASP A 182 14.50 -13.84 11.82
CA ASP A 182 14.81 -13.18 13.09
C ASP A 182 14.21 -11.76 13.17
N ILE A 183 14.24 -11.01 12.07
CA ILE A 183 13.73 -9.63 12.00
C ILE A 183 12.23 -9.59 11.72
N LEU A 184 11.70 -10.55 10.97
CA LEU A 184 10.28 -10.66 10.63
C LEU A 184 9.72 -12.04 11.04
N PRO A 185 9.33 -12.22 12.32
CA PRO A 185 8.89 -13.52 12.84
C PRO A 185 7.69 -14.13 12.10
N VAL A 186 6.83 -13.31 11.50
CA VAL A 186 5.70 -13.76 10.65
C VAL A 186 6.15 -14.63 9.47
N LEU A 187 7.41 -14.53 9.06
CA LEU A 187 7.97 -15.34 7.98
C LEU A 187 8.27 -16.77 8.39
N VAL A 188 8.32 -17.07 9.69
CA VAL A 188 8.43 -18.45 10.19
C VAL A 188 7.19 -19.24 9.80
N ASP A 189 6.00 -18.65 10.00
CA ASP A 189 4.73 -19.26 9.61
C ASP A 189 4.61 -19.37 8.08
N LEU A 190 5.05 -18.35 7.35
CA LEU A 190 5.10 -18.38 5.89
C LEU A 190 6.03 -19.49 5.38
N ARG A 191 7.23 -19.62 5.94
CA ARG A 191 8.16 -20.72 5.61
C ARG A 191 7.51 -22.06 5.88
N ARG A 192 6.94 -22.25 7.08
CA ARG A 192 6.23 -23.50 7.44
C ARG A 192 5.11 -23.83 6.47
N PHE A 193 4.33 -22.84 6.06
CA PHE A 193 3.29 -23.01 5.06
C PHE A 193 3.86 -23.46 3.71
N LEU A 194 4.95 -22.85 3.22
CA LEU A 194 5.59 -23.25 1.97
C LEU A 194 6.21 -24.65 2.04
N GLU A 195 6.75 -25.05 3.19
CA GLU A 195 7.22 -26.42 3.44
C GLU A 195 6.06 -27.41 3.36
N GLN A 196 4.94 -27.13 4.05
CA GLN A 196 3.72 -27.95 3.98
C GLN A 196 3.17 -28.02 2.57
N LEU A 197 3.18 -26.89 1.85
CA LEU A 197 2.79 -26.83 0.45
C LEU A 197 3.66 -27.79 -0.36
N SER A 198 4.99 -27.79 -0.18
CA SER A 198 5.90 -28.66 -0.94
C SER A 198 5.66 -30.16 -0.74
N LEU A 199 5.21 -30.57 0.45
CA LEU A 199 4.92 -31.96 0.78
C LEU A 199 3.56 -32.43 0.22
N GLY A 200 2.64 -31.48 0.00
CA GLY A 200 1.28 -31.76 -0.43
C GLY A 200 1.16 -32.00 -1.93
N ASP A 201 1.61 -33.15 -2.44
CA ASP A 201 1.33 -33.59 -3.83
C ASP A 201 0.07 -34.46 -3.95
N SER A 202 -0.70 -34.64 -2.87
CA SER A 202 -1.91 -35.50 -2.88
C SER A 202 -2.96 -35.14 -1.81
N MET A 203 -3.43 -33.90 -1.77
CA MET A 203 -4.70 -33.54 -1.10
C MET A 203 -5.75 -32.94 -2.06
N VAL A 204 -5.66 -33.24 -3.35
CA VAL A 204 -6.73 -32.95 -4.32
C VAL A 204 -7.91 -33.94 -4.21
N GLY A 205 -7.90 -34.85 -3.21
CA GLY A 205 -8.84 -35.98 -3.15
C GLY A 205 -9.77 -36.11 -1.93
N ALA A 206 -9.67 -35.29 -0.88
CA ALA A 206 -10.50 -35.53 0.32
C ALA A 206 -10.79 -34.24 1.10
N GLY A 207 -11.81 -33.50 0.68
CA GLY A 207 -12.32 -32.36 1.44
C GLY A 207 -13.08 -31.35 0.60
N ASN A 208 -14.20 -31.76 -0.02
CA ASN A 208 -15.32 -30.92 -0.45
C ASN A 208 -15.01 -29.49 -0.93
N SER A 209 -14.48 -29.36 -2.15
CA SER A 209 -14.83 -28.24 -3.04
C SER A 209 -14.70 -28.68 -4.49
N SER A 210 -15.52 -29.68 -4.84
CA SER A 210 -15.80 -30.04 -6.22
C SER A 210 -16.13 -28.79 -7.03
N GLY A 211 -15.37 -28.54 -8.10
CA GLY A 211 -15.85 -27.94 -9.34
C GLY A 211 -17.00 -26.93 -9.23
N LYS A 212 -16.89 -25.93 -8.36
CA LYS A 212 -17.52 -24.65 -8.66
C LYS A 212 -16.65 -24.05 -9.75
N VAL A 213 -16.88 -24.50 -10.98
CA VAL A 213 -16.81 -23.59 -12.13
C VAL A 213 -17.47 -22.31 -11.62
N ASP A 214 -16.75 -21.20 -11.71
CA ASP A 214 -17.19 -19.86 -11.32
C ASP A 214 -18.40 -19.49 -12.20
N LEU A 215 -19.54 -20.16 -11.97
CA LEU A 215 -20.77 -20.06 -12.72
C LEU A 215 -21.41 -18.76 -12.22
N CYS A 216 -21.19 -17.71 -13.00
CA CYS A 216 -21.58 -16.34 -12.77
C CYS A 216 -20.58 -15.52 -11.92
N LEU A 217 -19.55 -15.01 -12.60
CA LEU A 217 -18.77 -13.86 -12.16
C LEU A 217 -19.66 -12.61 -12.10
N VAL A 218 -20.33 -12.39 -10.98
CA VAL A 218 -20.97 -11.11 -10.67
C VAL A 218 -19.92 -10.21 -10.02
N GLU A 219 -19.39 -9.27 -10.79
CA GLU A 219 -18.47 -8.24 -10.31
C GLU A 219 -19.17 -6.87 -10.35
N LEU A 220 -19.14 -6.15 -9.24
CA LEU A 220 -19.57 -4.75 -9.22
C LEU A 220 -18.49 -3.92 -9.90
N VAL A 221 -18.65 -3.65 -11.19
CA VAL A 221 -17.76 -2.77 -11.95
C VAL A 221 -17.99 -1.34 -11.46
N PRO A 222 -16.96 -0.64 -10.93
CA PRO A 222 -17.13 0.73 -10.50
C PRO A 222 -17.49 1.63 -11.68
N GLU A 223 -18.75 2.08 -11.75
CA GLU A 223 -19.20 2.98 -12.81
C GLU A 223 -18.60 4.39 -12.70
N ILE A 224 -17.85 4.69 -11.64
CA ILE A 224 -17.27 6.02 -11.39
C ILE A 224 -16.42 6.48 -12.59
N HIS A 225 -15.52 5.61 -13.06
CA HIS A 225 -14.66 5.95 -14.20
C HIS A 225 -15.49 6.20 -15.46
N GLU A 226 -16.39 5.26 -15.80
CA GLU A 226 -17.21 5.35 -17.00
C GLU A 226 -18.18 6.55 -16.95
N SER A 227 -18.76 6.82 -15.78
CA SER A 227 -19.63 7.96 -15.50
C SER A 227 -18.87 9.28 -15.69
N VAL A 228 -17.64 9.40 -15.16
CA VAL A 228 -16.78 10.56 -15.39
C VAL A 228 -16.45 10.70 -16.88
N CYS A 229 -16.02 9.62 -17.54
CA CYS A 229 -15.71 9.63 -18.97
C CYS A 229 -16.92 10.05 -19.82
N LYS A 230 -18.12 9.53 -19.54
CA LYS A 230 -19.37 9.90 -20.23
C LYS A 230 -19.76 11.35 -19.95
N LYS A 231 -19.71 11.78 -18.69
CA LYS A 231 -20.08 13.15 -18.25
C LYS A 231 -19.24 14.24 -18.93
N TYR A 232 -17.94 13.97 -19.07
CA TYR A 232 -16.96 14.89 -19.67
C TYR A 232 -16.59 14.54 -21.11
N ALA A 233 -17.26 13.57 -21.72
CA ALA A 233 -17.08 13.24 -23.13
C ALA A 233 -17.21 14.51 -23.98
N ARG A 234 -16.23 14.74 -24.86
CA ARG A 234 -16.12 15.93 -25.73
C ARG A 234 -15.95 17.28 -25.01
N LYS A 235 -15.94 17.32 -23.67
CA LYS A 235 -15.71 18.54 -22.86
C LYS A 235 -14.27 18.68 -22.37
N TRP A 236 -13.40 17.71 -22.67
CA TRP A 236 -12.02 17.67 -22.20
C TRP A 236 -11.22 18.95 -22.50
N LYS A 237 -11.32 19.48 -23.73
CA LYS A 237 -10.61 20.71 -24.11
C LYS A 237 -11.02 21.91 -23.25
N GLN A 238 -12.33 22.11 -23.08
CA GLN A 238 -12.88 23.19 -22.26
C GLN A 238 -12.51 23.02 -20.78
N LEU A 239 -12.56 21.78 -20.27
CA LEU A 239 -12.16 21.48 -18.90
C LEU A 239 -10.67 21.81 -18.68
N CYS A 240 -9.80 21.46 -19.62
CA CYS A 240 -8.37 21.80 -19.56
C CYS A 240 -8.14 23.31 -19.56
N SER A 241 -8.83 24.07 -20.43
CA SER A 241 -8.73 25.54 -20.45
C SER A 241 -9.18 26.16 -19.13
N ASN A 242 -10.33 25.74 -18.59
CA ASN A 242 -10.83 26.23 -17.30
C ASN A 242 -9.90 25.86 -16.14
N PHE A 243 -9.34 24.65 -16.17
CA PHE A 243 -8.41 24.18 -15.13
C PHE A 243 -7.09 24.95 -15.18
N ARG A 244 -6.59 25.25 -16.38
CA ARG A 244 -5.40 26.10 -16.58
C ARG A 244 -5.63 27.48 -16.00
N GLU A 245 -6.72 28.15 -16.39
CA GLU A 245 -7.08 29.46 -15.87
C GLU A 245 -7.21 29.44 -14.34
N PHE A 246 -7.85 28.40 -13.79
CA PHE A 246 -7.95 28.22 -12.34
C PHE A 246 -6.59 28.09 -11.67
N ILE A 247 -5.69 27.24 -12.18
CA ILE A 247 -4.34 27.04 -11.61
C ILE A 247 -3.51 28.33 -11.70
N GLU A 248 -3.65 29.12 -12.75
CA GLU A 248 -2.92 30.38 -12.93
C GLU A 248 -3.35 31.45 -11.90
N THR A 249 -4.58 31.35 -11.37
CA THR A 249 -5.03 32.24 -10.28
C THR A 249 -4.24 32.02 -8.99
N GLU A 250 -4.07 33.09 -8.22
CA GLU A 250 -3.39 33.04 -6.91
C GLU A 250 -4.07 32.04 -5.93
N ARG A 251 -5.39 31.94 -6.00
CA ARG A 251 -6.16 30.98 -5.20
C ARG A 251 -5.90 29.54 -5.66
N GLY A 252 -5.84 29.30 -6.96
CA GLY A 252 -5.54 27.99 -7.54
C GLY A 252 -4.12 27.53 -7.22
N ARG A 253 -3.11 28.41 -7.36
CA ARG A 253 -1.72 28.10 -6.98
C ARG A 253 -1.60 27.68 -5.52
N LYS A 254 -2.23 28.42 -4.61
CA LYS A 254 -2.25 28.06 -3.17
C LYS A 254 -2.99 26.76 -2.90
N ALA A 255 -4.10 26.50 -3.58
CA ALA A 255 -4.84 25.24 -3.44
C ALA A 255 -4.02 24.05 -3.96
N ALA A 256 -3.39 24.17 -5.12
CA ALA A 256 -2.50 23.17 -5.69
C ALA A 256 -1.28 22.91 -4.81
N GLN A 257 -0.65 23.97 -4.28
CA GLN A 257 0.47 23.87 -3.34
C GLN A 257 0.08 23.14 -2.05
N ARG A 258 -1.11 23.44 -1.49
CA ARG A 258 -1.63 22.73 -0.30
C ARG A 258 -1.88 21.25 -0.60
N ALA A 259 -2.53 20.94 -1.73
CA ALA A 259 -2.79 19.55 -2.13
C ALA A 259 -1.49 18.77 -2.34
N ALA A 260 -0.53 19.34 -3.08
CA ALA A 260 0.77 18.73 -3.31
C ALA A 260 1.56 18.53 -2.00
N THR A 261 1.48 19.48 -1.08
CA THR A 261 2.12 19.39 0.25
C THR A 261 1.48 18.29 1.08
N GLN A 262 0.14 18.23 1.14
CA GLN A 262 -0.58 17.15 1.84
C GLN A 262 -0.23 15.77 1.27
N TRP A 263 -0.16 15.63 -0.05
CA TRP A 263 0.20 14.37 -0.69
C TRP A 263 1.65 14.00 -0.39
N SER A 264 2.57 14.96 -0.48
CA SER A 264 3.98 14.74 -0.13
C SER A 264 4.17 14.38 1.34
N GLU A 265 3.39 14.97 2.24
CA GLU A 265 3.44 14.70 3.68
C GLU A 265 2.85 13.33 4.01
N MET A 266 1.76 12.93 3.35
CA MET A 266 1.11 11.63 3.56
C MET A 266 2.03 10.44 3.23
N PHE A 267 2.98 10.61 2.31
CA PHE A 267 3.98 9.60 1.94
C PHE A 267 5.38 9.91 2.46
N SER A 268 5.53 10.88 3.37
CA SER A 268 6.83 11.18 3.98
C SER A 268 7.21 10.11 4.98
N GLU A 269 8.51 9.83 5.08
CA GLU A 269 9.08 8.84 6.00
C GLU A 269 8.65 9.09 7.45
N GLU A 270 8.55 10.36 7.89
CA GLU A 270 8.09 10.72 9.23
C GLU A 270 6.61 10.39 9.47
N HIS A 271 5.75 10.52 8.45
CA HIS A 271 4.32 10.19 8.57
C HIS A 271 4.09 8.69 8.49
N LEU A 272 4.82 7.99 7.61
CA LEU A 272 4.84 6.54 7.55
C LEU A 272 5.38 5.97 8.87
N GLU A 273 6.47 6.51 9.42
CA GLU A 273 7.02 6.12 10.71
C GLU A 273 6.07 6.45 11.87
N LYS A 274 5.32 7.57 11.86
CA LYS A 274 4.26 7.83 12.86
C LYS A 274 3.05 6.92 12.73
N LEU A 275 2.78 6.39 11.54
CA LEU A 275 1.75 5.38 11.31
C LEU A 275 2.23 4.01 11.79
N PHE A 276 3.51 3.69 11.59
CA PHE A 276 4.12 2.43 12.04
C PHE A 276 4.50 2.44 13.53
N SER A 277 4.92 3.55 14.12
CA SER A 277 5.33 3.65 15.54
C SER A 277 4.16 3.55 16.50
N LYS A 278 2.95 3.91 16.06
CA LYS A 278 1.71 3.62 16.79
C LYS A 278 1.43 2.11 16.92
N ILE A 279 2.12 1.26 16.15
CA ILE A 279 2.06 -0.20 16.27
C ILE A 279 3.10 -0.68 17.31
N GLU A 280 4.23 0.03 17.45
CA GLU A 280 5.37 -0.37 18.28
C GLU A 280 5.28 0.07 19.76
N ASP A 281 4.44 1.05 20.10
CA ASP A 281 4.22 1.46 21.51
C ASP A 281 3.40 0.43 22.34
N SER A 282 3.08 -0.75 21.78
CA SER A 282 2.57 -1.90 22.52
C SER A 282 3.73 -2.82 22.95
N SER A 283 4.27 -2.54 24.14
CA SER A 283 5.37 -3.27 24.79
C SER A 283 5.21 -4.81 24.85
N PRO A 284 6.31 -5.59 24.88
CA PRO A 284 6.32 -7.00 24.54
C PRO A 284 6.28 -7.91 25.78
N VAL A 285 5.09 -8.24 26.29
CA VAL A 285 4.90 -9.49 27.06
C VAL A 285 3.45 -9.94 26.91
N SER A 286 3.23 -10.95 26.08
CA SER A 286 2.32 -12.10 26.28
C SER A 286 1.90 -12.66 24.93
N SER A 287 2.16 -13.95 24.73
CA SER A 287 1.67 -14.71 23.59
C SER A 287 0.14 -14.63 23.48
N GLY A 288 -0.36 -14.16 22.33
CA GLY A 288 -1.77 -14.22 21.95
C GLY A 288 -2.37 -12.89 21.48
N ASN A 289 -2.68 -12.84 20.18
CA ASN A 289 -3.60 -11.93 19.49
C ASN A 289 -3.19 -10.45 19.31
N LEU A 290 -2.74 -10.16 18.08
CA LEU A 290 -2.41 -8.83 17.52
C LEU A 290 -3.62 -8.10 16.90
N TYR A 291 -4.83 -8.30 17.41
CA TYR A 291 -6.01 -7.56 16.94
C TYR A 291 -7.07 -7.52 18.03
N GLU A 292 -7.67 -6.34 18.19
CA GLU A 292 -8.67 -5.94 19.19
C GLU A 292 -8.08 -5.22 20.40
N GLU A 293 -7.78 -3.92 20.25
CA GLU A 293 -8.17 -3.04 21.33
C GLU A 293 -9.70 -3.14 21.44
N ALA A 294 -10.17 -3.66 22.59
CA ALA A 294 -11.58 -3.68 22.90
C ALA A 294 -12.13 -2.25 22.70
N PRO A 295 -13.21 -2.08 21.92
CA PRO A 295 -13.75 -0.76 21.58
C PRO A 295 -14.02 0.01 22.86
N ARG A 296 -13.72 1.32 22.90
CA ARG A 296 -13.82 2.11 24.14
C ARG A 296 -15.17 2.80 24.26
N CYS A 297 -15.61 3.01 25.49
CA CYS A 297 -16.83 3.72 25.81
C CYS A 297 -16.67 5.20 25.44
N VAL A 298 -17.53 5.72 24.57
CA VAL A 298 -17.50 7.11 24.10
C VAL A 298 -17.66 8.13 25.23
N PHE A 299 -18.27 7.71 26.34
CA PHE A 299 -18.51 8.59 27.50
C PHE A 299 -17.37 8.59 28.52
N CYS A 300 -16.81 7.43 28.85
CA CYS A 300 -15.85 7.28 29.96
C CYS A 300 -14.50 6.66 29.59
N GLY A 301 -14.29 6.23 28.35
CA GLY A 301 -13.02 5.67 27.86
C GLY A 301 -12.75 4.20 28.23
N GLU A 302 -13.52 3.64 29.17
CA GLU A 302 -13.41 2.22 29.59
C GLU A 302 -13.79 1.23 28.47
N PRO A 303 -13.29 -0.02 28.49
CA PRO A 303 -13.65 -1.05 27.51
C PRO A 303 -15.17 -1.22 27.39
N ALA A 304 -15.65 -1.14 26.15
CA ALA A 304 -17.04 -1.24 25.79
C ALA A 304 -17.37 -2.62 25.24
N MET A 305 -18.47 -3.19 25.72
CA MET A 305 -18.98 -4.48 25.26
C MET A 305 -20.31 -4.35 24.53
N LYS A 306 -20.92 -3.16 24.54
CA LYS A 306 -22.28 -2.93 24.03
C LYS A 306 -22.29 -1.78 23.04
N ARG A 307 -22.98 -1.96 21.91
CA ARG A 307 -23.26 -0.90 20.94
C ARG A 307 -24.65 -0.33 21.14
N CYS A 308 -24.89 0.89 20.65
CA CYS A 308 -26.23 1.43 20.56
C CYS A 308 -27.11 0.49 19.72
N SER A 309 -28.21 -0.02 20.29
CA SER A 309 -29.10 -0.97 19.60
C SER A 309 -29.79 -0.39 18.36
N ARG A 310 -29.85 0.94 18.25
CA ARG A 310 -30.57 1.63 17.18
C ARG A 310 -29.69 1.92 15.96
N CYS A 311 -28.55 2.58 16.12
CA CYS A 311 -27.64 2.85 15.00
C CYS A 311 -26.47 1.87 14.87
N ARG A 312 -26.16 1.08 15.91
CA ARG A 312 -25.02 0.14 15.99
C ARG A 312 -23.63 0.74 15.78
N GLN A 313 -23.50 2.07 15.72
CA GLN A 313 -22.23 2.76 15.48
C GLN A 313 -21.46 3.10 16.76
N GLU A 314 -22.14 3.55 17.81
CA GLU A 314 -21.46 3.99 19.04
C GLU A 314 -21.36 2.90 20.11
N TRP A 315 -20.24 2.89 20.84
CA TRP A 315 -19.90 1.89 21.85
C TRP A 315 -19.97 2.44 23.28
N TYR A 316 -20.48 1.61 24.20
CA TYR A 316 -20.64 1.93 25.61
C TYR A 316 -20.23 0.74 26.50
N CYS A 317 -19.59 1.04 27.62
CA CYS A 317 -19.29 0.03 28.64
C CYS A 317 -20.57 -0.49 29.30
N ARG A 318 -21.52 0.41 29.62
CA ARG A 318 -22.78 0.11 30.31
C ARG A 318 -23.89 1.08 29.89
N ARG A 319 -25.15 0.69 30.17
CA ARG A 319 -26.35 1.47 29.81
C ARG A 319 -26.35 2.88 30.40
N GLU A 320 -25.81 3.04 31.60
CA GLU A 320 -25.71 4.35 32.28
C GLU A 320 -24.91 5.37 31.45
N CYS A 321 -23.78 4.94 30.87
CA CYS A 321 -22.96 5.79 30.00
C CYS A 321 -23.71 6.17 28.71
N GLN A 322 -24.50 5.25 28.15
CA GLN A 322 -25.34 5.54 26.99
C GLN A 322 -26.44 6.56 27.33
N VAL A 323 -27.08 6.46 28.51
CA VAL A 323 -28.12 7.41 28.94
C VAL A 323 -27.53 8.79 29.20
N LYS A 324 -26.34 8.88 29.82
CA LYS A 324 -25.63 10.16 30.04
C LYS A 324 -25.18 10.80 28.72
N HIS A 325 -24.75 10.01 27.75
CA HIS A 325 -24.36 10.50 26.42
C HIS A 325 -25.55 10.77 25.49
N TRP A 326 -26.75 10.25 25.81
CA TRP A 326 -27.93 10.28 24.95
C TRP A 326 -28.31 11.68 24.41
N PRO A 327 -28.27 12.78 25.20
CA PRO A 327 -28.61 14.11 24.69
C PRO A 327 -27.71 14.56 23.52
N LYS A 328 -26.43 14.14 23.50
CA LYS A 328 -25.50 14.43 22.40
C LYS A 328 -25.61 13.42 21.27
N HIS A 329 -25.84 12.15 21.60
CA HIS A 329 -25.92 11.07 20.62
C HIS A 329 -27.22 11.05 19.82
N LYS A 330 -28.36 11.50 20.37
CA LYS A 330 -29.70 11.34 19.76
C LYS A 330 -29.78 11.80 18.31
N ASN A 331 -29.30 13.02 18.03
CA ASN A 331 -29.36 13.60 16.68
C ASN A 331 -28.48 12.82 15.68
N ALA A 332 -27.28 12.41 16.10
CA ALA A 332 -26.39 11.58 15.29
C ALA A 332 -26.95 10.16 15.08
N CYS A 333 -27.60 9.60 16.12
CA CYS A 333 -28.21 8.28 16.08
C CYS A 333 -29.36 8.21 15.06
N ASP A 334 -30.17 9.26 14.94
CA ASP A 334 -31.27 9.34 13.97
C ASP A 334 -30.74 9.37 12.53
N LEU A 335 -29.71 10.17 12.25
CA LEU A 335 -29.08 10.24 10.93
C LEU A 335 -28.44 8.91 10.51
N LEU A 336 -27.69 8.29 11.43
CA LEU A 336 -26.98 7.04 11.17
C LEU A 336 -27.94 5.85 11.02
N ALA A 337 -29.04 5.82 11.78
CA ALA A 337 -30.06 4.78 11.63
C ALA A 337 -30.76 4.87 10.27
N ASN A 338 -31.07 6.08 9.78
CA ASN A 338 -31.70 6.26 8.48
C ASN A 338 -30.77 5.86 7.32
N ALA A 339 -29.48 6.22 7.39
CA ALA A 339 -28.49 5.81 6.40
C ALA A 339 -28.36 4.28 6.30
N SER A 340 -28.41 3.57 7.43
CA SER A 340 -28.35 2.10 7.44
C SER A 340 -29.58 1.39 6.85
N VAL A 341 -30.72 2.09 6.74
CA VAL A 341 -31.95 1.55 6.14
C VAL A 341 -31.96 1.76 4.62
N ASP A 342 -31.40 2.86 4.12
CA ASP A 342 -31.24 3.12 2.68
C ASP A 342 -30.17 2.22 2.03
N GLU A 343 -29.16 1.75 2.77
CA GLU A 343 -28.18 0.76 2.27
C GLU A 343 -28.75 -0.67 2.16
N MET A 344 -29.91 -0.96 2.76
CA MET A 344 -30.57 -2.27 2.72
C MET A 344 -31.77 -2.33 1.76
N ARG A 345 -32.15 -1.22 1.12
CA ARG A 345 -33.16 -1.14 0.05
C ARG A 345 -32.49 -1.02 -1.30
#